data_AF-A0AAW0NRD6-F1
#
_entry.id   AF-A0AAW0NRD6-F1
#
_cell.length_a   1.000
_cell.length_b   1.000
_cell.length_c   1.000
_cell.angle_alpha   90.00
_cell.angle_beta   90.00
_cell.angle_gamma   90.00
#
_symmetry.space_group_name_H-M   'P 1'
#
loop_
_entity.id
_entity.type
_entity.pdbx_description
1 polymer ?
#
loop_
_entity_poly.entity_id
_entity_poly.type
_entity_poly.pdbx_seq_one_letter_code
_entity_poly.pdbx_strand_id
1 'polypeptide(L)'
;MLNHFPQLRLTINTLVAAVGPITNIVLISLMFMFFYAIVGVQMFEGAFYNCMDTDFHDVRHPNITDNSSCLAQNFIWKERTFNFDNLLQALLSLFVMYSKDGWVNIMYDGIDAVGPDIQPITQFNPWRALYFILFMITCVLLLDMFIGTLVDTWFLKVHQERELQRQKQKKRRRVATRRRRVTDPAEDRLQSRYFLYFEWFVRAVVAINLLVMAFDHYGQPKYLEDLMEICFYVLTGLFMIQLLFKTLVLGIRNLVMDWWNVLDVVVLVVSMTTIVLLAPPVKSIFRSTPASSTVCV
;
A
#
# COMPACT_ATOMS: atom_id res chain seq x y z
N MET A 1 -20.41 22.98 -2.04
CA MET A 1 -19.08 22.56 -1.54
C MET A 1 -17.98 22.54 -2.61
N LEU A 2 -18.21 22.09 -3.85
CA LEU A 2 -17.15 21.96 -4.88
C LEU A 2 -16.45 23.27 -5.34
N ASN A 3 -17.07 24.44 -5.16
CA ASN A 3 -16.47 25.73 -5.57
C ASN A 3 -15.44 26.27 -4.57
N HIS A 4 -15.35 25.68 -3.38
CA HIS A 4 -14.51 26.20 -2.29
C HIS A 4 -13.05 25.73 -2.39
N PHE A 5 -12.79 24.59 -3.06
CA PHE A 5 -11.46 24.00 -3.20
C PHE A 5 -11.07 23.89 -4.67
N PRO A 6 -10.32 24.87 -5.23
CA PRO A 6 -9.98 24.89 -6.65
C PRO A 6 -9.12 23.69 -7.10
N GLN A 7 -8.35 23.10 -6.18
CA GLN A 7 -7.55 21.89 -6.43
C GLN A 7 -8.44 20.66 -6.62
N LEU A 8 -9.47 20.48 -5.78
CA LEU A 8 -10.42 19.36 -5.91
C LEU A 8 -11.22 19.45 -7.22
N ARG A 9 -11.62 20.68 -7.60
CA ARG A 9 -12.32 20.92 -8.88
C ARG A 9 -11.46 20.54 -10.08
N LEU A 10 -10.16 20.84 -10.06
CA LEU A 10 -9.25 20.47 -11.13
C LEU A 10 -9.15 18.94 -11.25
N THR A 11 -8.91 18.24 -10.13
CA THR A 11 -8.80 16.78 -10.11
C THR A 11 -10.07 16.10 -10.62
N ILE A 12 -11.25 16.55 -10.17
CA ILE A 12 -12.54 15.99 -10.63
C ILE A 12 -12.74 16.24 -12.13
N ASN A 13 -12.50 17.46 -12.61
CA ASN A 13 -12.63 17.76 -14.04
C ASN A 13 -11.66 16.95 -14.90
N THR A 14 -10.44 16.71 -14.42
CA THR A 14 -9.48 15.86 -15.13
C THR A 14 -9.94 14.41 -15.19
N LEU A 15 -10.57 13.90 -14.12
CA LEU A 15 -11.07 12.54 -13.99
C LEU A 15 -12.30 12.31 -14.87
N VAL A 16 -13.27 13.25 -14.87
CA VAL A 16 -14.43 13.24 -15.77
C VAL A 16 -13.99 13.25 -17.23
N ALA A 17 -13.01 14.08 -17.58
CA ALA A 17 -12.47 14.13 -18.93
C ALA A 17 -11.61 12.89 -19.30
N ALA A 18 -11.33 11.98 -18.36
CA ALA A 18 -10.71 10.68 -18.64
C ALA A 18 -11.76 9.56 -18.80
N VAL A 19 -13.01 9.77 -18.39
CA VAL A 19 -14.08 8.76 -18.48
C VAL A 19 -14.31 8.30 -19.91
N GLY A 20 -14.29 9.21 -20.89
CA GLY A 20 -14.49 8.89 -22.31
C GLY A 20 -13.56 7.78 -22.83
N PRO A 21 -12.22 7.98 -22.84
CA PRO A 21 -11.28 6.96 -23.29
C PRO A 21 -11.31 5.69 -22.42
N ILE A 22 -11.52 5.83 -21.11
CA ILE A 22 -11.62 4.69 -20.18
C ILE A 22 -12.82 3.79 -20.51
N THR A 23 -13.97 4.38 -20.86
CA THR A 23 -15.21 3.64 -21.12
C THR A 23 -15.04 2.60 -22.22
N ASN A 24 -14.35 2.96 -23.31
CA ASN A 24 -14.11 2.04 -24.44
C ASN A 24 -13.33 0.79 -24.03
N ILE A 25 -12.31 0.96 -23.16
CA ILE A 25 -11.44 -0.12 -22.70
C ILE A 25 -12.18 -1.01 -21.72
N VAL A 26 -12.93 -0.41 -20.80
CA VAL A 26 -13.75 -1.15 -19.85
C VAL A 26 -14.78 -2.01 -20.60
N LEU A 27 -15.40 -1.50 -21.66
CA LEU A 27 -16.31 -2.28 -22.51
C LEU A 27 -15.61 -3.47 -23.19
N ILE A 28 -14.40 -3.27 -23.72
CA ILE A 28 -13.60 -4.36 -24.30
C ILE A 28 -13.27 -5.41 -23.23
N SER A 29 -12.83 -5.00 -22.04
CA SER A 29 -12.53 -5.89 -20.92
C SER A 29 -13.75 -6.71 -20.47
N LEU A 30 -14.93 -6.07 -20.39
CA LEU A 30 -16.19 -6.75 -20.06
C LEU A 30 -16.59 -7.77 -21.13
N MET A 31 -16.36 -7.46 -22.41
CA MET A 31 -16.61 -8.41 -23.50
C MET A 31 -15.72 -9.65 -23.38
N PHE A 32 -14.43 -9.50 -23.08
CA PHE A 32 -13.55 -10.63 -22.83
C PHE A 32 -13.98 -11.45 -21.61
N MET A 33 -14.32 -10.79 -20.50
CA MET A 33 -14.85 -11.46 -19.31
C MET A 33 -16.12 -12.27 -19.62
N PHE A 34 -17.00 -11.74 -20.48
CA PHE A 34 -18.21 -12.43 -20.91
C PHE A 34 -17.91 -13.73 -21.67
N PHE A 35 -16.94 -13.73 -22.59
CA PHE A 35 -16.52 -14.95 -23.28
C PHE A 35 -15.93 -15.98 -22.31
N TYR A 36 -15.07 -15.55 -21.37
CA TYR A 36 -14.54 -16.43 -20.34
C TYR A 36 -15.63 -16.99 -19.42
N ALA A 37 -16.67 -16.20 -19.12
CA ALA A 37 -17.79 -16.65 -18.30
C ALA A 37 -18.57 -17.76 -18.99
N ILE A 38 -18.86 -17.62 -20.29
CA ILE A 38 -19.54 -18.68 -21.07
C ILE A 38 -18.70 -19.96 -21.06
N VAL A 39 -17.39 -19.86 -21.35
CA VAL A 39 -16.49 -21.02 -21.32
C VAL A 39 -16.44 -21.66 -19.92
N GLY A 40 -16.40 -20.83 -18.87
CA GLY A 40 -16.39 -21.29 -17.48
C GLY A 40 -17.66 -22.05 -17.12
N VAL A 41 -18.85 -21.53 -17.47
CA VAL A 41 -20.12 -22.23 -17.24
C VAL A 41 -20.11 -23.58 -17.94
N GLN A 42 -19.78 -23.64 -19.23
CA GLN A 42 -19.76 -24.90 -19.98
C GLN A 42 -18.76 -25.94 -19.42
N MET A 43 -17.72 -25.50 -18.72
CA MET A 43 -16.68 -26.38 -18.19
C MET A 43 -16.94 -26.83 -16.75
N PHE A 44 -17.68 -26.04 -15.96
CA PHE A 44 -17.77 -26.18 -14.50
C PHE A 44 -19.18 -26.15 -13.92
N GLU A 45 -20.22 -26.05 -14.75
CA GLU A 45 -21.62 -26.07 -14.31
C GLU A 45 -21.91 -27.27 -13.40
N GLY A 46 -22.44 -27.00 -12.20
CA GLY A 46 -22.81 -28.02 -11.23
C GLY A 46 -21.63 -28.72 -10.55
N ALA A 47 -20.39 -28.39 -10.88
CA ALA A 47 -19.20 -29.11 -10.40
C ALA A 47 -18.57 -28.48 -9.14
N PHE A 48 -19.02 -27.29 -8.73
CA PHE A 48 -18.50 -26.52 -7.59
C PHE A 48 -19.33 -26.77 -6.32
N TYR A 49 -19.67 -28.04 -6.06
CA TYR A 49 -20.36 -28.46 -4.85
C TYR A 49 -19.43 -29.32 -3.99
N ASN A 50 -19.64 -29.26 -2.69
CA ASN A 50 -18.92 -30.13 -1.77
C ASN A 50 -19.77 -30.53 -0.58
N CYS A 51 -19.46 -31.70 -0.04
CA CYS A 51 -19.99 -32.15 1.24
C CYS A 51 -19.32 -31.39 2.40
N MET A 52 -20.14 -30.86 3.30
CA MET A 52 -19.75 -30.16 4.52
C MET A 52 -20.34 -30.83 5.76
N ASP A 53 -19.59 -30.80 6.86
CA ASP A 53 -20.08 -31.28 8.16
C ASP A 53 -21.16 -30.32 8.73
N THR A 54 -21.83 -30.72 9.81
CA THR A 54 -22.82 -29.90 10.52
C THR A 54 -22.24 -28.60 11.06
N ASP A 55 -20.92 -28.54 11.27
CA ASP A 55 -20.17 -27.35 11.70
C ASP A 55 -19.60 -26.53 10.51
N PHE A 56 -20.05 -26.79 9.28
CA PHE A 56 -19.61 -26.10 8.04
C PHE A 56 -18.12 -26.25 7.70
N HIS A 57 -17.47 -27.32 8.17
CA HIS A 57 -16.13 -27.67 7.76
C HIS A 57 -16.14 -28.58 6.52
N ASP A 58 -15.16 -28.38 5.62
CA ASP A 58 -14.98 -29.22 4.43
C ASP A 58 -14.61 -30.65 4.82
N VAL A 59 -15.45 -31.60 4.45
CA VAL A 59 -15.25 -33.02 4.76
C VAL A 59 -14.70 -33.73 3.54
N ARG A 60 -13.38 -33.96 3.51
CA ARG A 60 -12.74 -34.83 2.52
C ARG A 60 -12.59 -36.24 3.12
N HIS A 61 -13.70 -36.95 3.27
CA HIS A 61 -13.67 -38.35 3.70
C HIS A 61 -13.50 -39.29 2.51
N PRO A 62 -12.64 -40.33 2.61
CA PRO A 62 -12.44 -41.29 1.53
C PRO A 62 -13.69 -42.13 1.21
N ASN A 63 -14.68 -42.16 2.12
CA ASN A 63 -15.91 -42.92 1.96
C ASN A 63 -17.08 -42.12 1.33
N ILE A 64 -16.92 -40.82 1.07
CA ILE A 64 -17.96 -39.98 0.46
C ILE A 64 -17.53 -39.63 -0.96
N THR A 65 -18.21 -40.21 -1.94
CA THR A 65 -17.89 -40.04 -3.37
C THR A 65 -18.87 -39.13 -4.10
N ASP A 66 -20.09 -39.01 -3.61
CA ASP A 66 -21.21 -38.40 -4.31
C ASP A 66 -22.19 -37.73 -3.32
N ASN A 67 -23.09 -36.94 -3.87
CA ASN A 67 -24.13 -36.22 -3.11
C ASN A 67 -25.00 -37.18 -2.28
N SER A 68 -25.40 -38.34 -2.82
CA SER A 68 -26.27 -39.27 -2.09
C SER A 68 -25.58 -39.88 -0.87
N SER A 69 -24.28 -40.19 -0.97
CA SER A 69 -23.47 -40.66 0.16
C SER A 69 -23.26 -39.58 1.23
N CYS A 70 -23.15 -38.31 0.83
CA CYS A 70 -23.07 -37.17 1.75
C CYS A 70 -24.37 -37.05 2.58
N LEU A 71 -25.52 -37.04 1.90
CA LEU A 71 -26.83 -36.94 2.54
C LEU A 71 -27.15 -38.18 3.40
N ALA A 72 -26.70 -39.37 3.00
CA ALA A 72 -26.88 -40.61 3.77
C ALA A 72 -26.18 -40.59 5.14
N GLN A 73 -25.12 -39.79 5.29
CA GLN A 73 -24.38 -39.61 6.54
C GLN A 73 -24.87 -38.40 7.36
N ASN A 74 -25.98 -37.77 6.97
CA ASN A 74 -26.52 -36.53 7.56
C ASN A 74 -25.60 -35.30 7.42
N PHE A 75 -24.74 -35.28 6.39
CA PHE A 75 -23.94 -34.11 6.05
C PHE A 75 -24.69 -33.19 5.05
N ILE A 76 -24.16 -31.98 4.86
CA ILE A 76 -24.78 -30.94 4.03
C ILE A 76 -24.05 -30.87 2.68
N TRP A 77 -24.77 -31.09 1.58
CA TRP A 77 -24.27 -30.85 0.23
C TRP A 77 -24.51 -29.38 -0.14
N LYS A 78 -23.44 -28.61 -0.33
CA LYS A 78 -23.56 -27.16 -0.53
C LYS A 78 -22.59 -26.67 -1.60
N GLU A 79 -23.05 -25.71 -2.37
CA GLU A 79 -22.29 -25.01 -3.39
C GLU A 79 -21.22 -24.09 -2.79
N ARG A 80 -20.13 -23.92 -3.52
CA ARG A 80 -19.14 -22.86 -3.23
C ARG A 80 -19.75 -21.48 -3.47
N THR A 81 -19.34 -20.50 -2.67
CA THR A 81 -19.78 -19.11 -2.79
C THR A 81 -19.45 -18.49 -4.15
N PHE A 82 -18.32 -18.87 -4.73
CA PHE A 82 -17.92 -18.49 -6.08
C PHE A 82 -17.93 -19.75 -6.94
N ASN A 83 -18.89 -19.84 -7.86
CA ASN A 83 -19.09 -20.98 -8.73
C ASN A 83 -19.41 -20.52 -10.17
N PHE A 84 -19.64 -21.49 -11.06
CA PHE A 84 -19.87 -21.28 -12.48
C PHE A 84 -21.22 -21.89 -12.93
N ASP A 85 -22.20 -22.01 -12.05
CA ASP A 85 -23.50 -22.63 -12.37
C ASP A 85 -24.35 -21.78 -13.32
N ASN A 86 -24.20 -20.45 -13.24
CA ASN A 86 -24.93 -19.51 -14.08
C ASN A 86 -23.98 -18.41 -14.59
N LEU A 87 -24.33 -17.79 -15.71
CA LEU A 87 -23.53 -16.73 -16.33
C LEU A 87 -23.21 -15.57 -15.37
N LEU A 88 -24.19 -15.11 -14.58
CA LEU A 88 -23.98 -14.03 -13.62
C LEU A 88 -23.00 -14.43 -12.51
N GLN A 89 -23.13 -15.67 -12.00
CA GLN A 89 -22.28 -16.18 -10.94
C GLN A 89 -20.85 -16.41 -11.46
N ALA A 90 -20.71 -16.91 -12.70
CA ALA A 90 -19.43 -16.99 -13.39
C ALA A 90 -18.79 -15.61 -13.58
N LEU A 91 -19.56 -14.59 -13.98
CA LEU A 91 -19.06 -13.21 -14.08
C LEU A 91 -18.59 -12.65 -12.72
N LEU A 92 -19.30 -12.96 -11.63
CA LEU A 92 -18.88 -12.57 -10.27
C LEU A 92 -17.59 -13.30 -9.85
N SER A 93 -17.51 -14.62 -10.10
CA SER A 93 -16.30 -15.41 -9.84
C SER A 93 -15.11 -14.90 -10.62
N LEU A 94 -15.30 -14.55 -11.91
CA LEU A 94 -14.26 -13.95 -12.75
C LEU A 94 -13.89 -12.53 -12.31
N PHE A 95 -14.84 -11.74 -11.78
CA PHE A 95 -14.54 -10.42 -11.20
C PHE A 95 -13.64 -10.53 -9.96
N VAL A 96 -13.90 -11.50 -9.09
CA VAL A 96 -13.07 -11.79 -7.91
C VAL A 96 -11.69 -12.32 -8.32
N MET A 97 -11.63 -13.14 -9.37
CA MET A 97 -10.35 -13.53 -9.97
C MET A 97 -9.60 -12.33 -10.55
N TYR A 98 -10.28 -11.40 -11.22
CA TYR A 98 -9.69 -10.17 -11.75
C TYR A 98 -9.14 -9.25 -10.64
N SER A 99 -9.83 -9.14 -9.50
CA SER A 99 -9.35 -8.37 -8.33
C SER A 99 -8.19 -9.04 -7.59
N LYS A 100 -7.88 -10.30 -7.91
CA LYS A 100 -6.84 -11.12 -7.26
C LYS A 100 -7.06 -11.28 -5.75
N ASP A 101 -8.31 -11.22 -5.30
CA ASP A 101 -8.67 -11.51 -3.91
C ASP A 101 -9.36 -12.88 -3.86
N GLY A 102 -8.91 -13.79 -3.01
CA GLY A 102 -9.48 -15.15 -2.92
C GLY A 102 -9.39 -16.03 -4.19
N TRP A 103 -8.75 -15.57 -5.27
CA TRP A 103 -8.70 -16.24 -6.58
C TRP A 103 -8.08 -17.64 -6.55
N VAL A 104 -7.13 -17.87 -5.64
CA VAL A 104 -6.44 -19.15 -5.47
C VAL A 104 -7.43 -20.26 -5.10
N ASN A 105 -8.43 -19.95 -4.26
CA ASN A 105 -9.43 -20.91 -3.83
C ASN A 105 -10.33 -21.32 -5.01
N ILE A 106 -10.78 -20.36 -5.81
CA ILE A 106 -11.60 -20.60 -7.01
C ILE A 106 -10.84 -21.48 -8.03
N MET A 107 -9.54 -21.22 -8.21
CA MET A 107 -8.69 -22.03 -9.08
C MET A 107 -8.56 -23.46 -8.57
N TYR A 108 -8.30 -23.65 -7.27
CA TYR A 108 -8.18 -24.99 -6.69
C TYR A 108 -9.50 -25.76 -6.73
N ASP A 109 -10.62 -25.12 -6.40
CA ASP A 109 -11.94 -25.73 -6.54
C ASP A 109 -12.22 -26.14 -8.00
N GLY A 110 -11.76 -25.35 -8.99
CA GLY A 110 -11.87 -25.70 -10.41
C GLY A 110 -10.94 -26.84 -10.88
N ILE A 111 -9.75 -26.99 -10.28
CA ILE A 111 -8.84 -28.11 -10.55
C ILE A 111 -9.37 -29.41 -9.93
N ASP A 112 -9.95 -29.32 -8.74
CA ASP A 112 -10.49 -30.44 -7.97
C ASP A 112 -11.91 -30.84 -8.44
N ALA A 113 -12.59 -29.97 -9.19
CA ALA A 113 -13.90 -30.26 -9.78
C ALA A 113 -13.85 -31.51 -10.67
N VAL A 114 -14.87 -32.37 -10.57
CA VAL A 114 -14.99 -33.60 -11.36
C VAL A 114 -16.16 -33.45 -12.33
N GLY A 115 -17.36 -33.32 -11.79
CA GLY A 115 -18.63 -33.18 -12.50
C GLY A 115 -19.79 -32.94 -11.51
N PRO A 116 -21.03 -32.87 -12.00
CA PRO A 116 -22.21 -32.65 -11.16
C PRO A 116 -22.46 -33.81 -10.21
N ASP A 117 -22.90 -33.50 -8.98
CA ASP A 117 -23.23 -34.43 -7.89
C ASP A 117 -22.09 -35.38 -7.43
N ILE A 118 -20.85 -35.10 -7.82
CA ILE A 118 -19.67 -35.88 -7.45
C ILE A 118 -18.78 -35.04 -6.53
N GLN A 119 -18.30 -35.63 -5.44
CA GLN A 119 -17.42 -34.94 -4.49
C GLN A 119 -16.10 -34.55 -5.19
N PRO A 120 -15.60 -33.31 -5.03
CA PRO A 120 -14.35 -32.88 -5.64
C PRO A 120 -13.17 -33.73 -5.18
N ILE A 121 -12.33 -34.13 -6.14
CA ILE A 121 -11.16 -34.99 -5.91
C ILE A 121 -9.92 -34.14 -6.15
N THR A 122 -9.00 -34.13 -5.19
CA THR A 122 -7.75 -33.37 -5.30
C THR A 122 -6.99 -33.72 -6.57
N GLN A 123 -6.67 -32.72 -7.39
CA GLN A 123 -5.89 -32.89 -8.61
C GLN A 123 -6.53 -33.85 -9.64
N PHE A 124 -7.87 -33.91 -9.72
CA PHE A 124 -8.56 -34.77 -10.70
C PHE A 124 -8.11 -34.48 -12.14
N ASN A 125 -8.12 -33.20 -12.53
CA ASN A 125 -7.62 -32.79 -13.83
C ASN A 125 -6.80 -31.49 -13.75
N PRO A 126 -5.47 -31.59 -13.59
CA PRO A 126 -4.60 -30.42 -13.46
C PRO A 126 -4.60 -29.53 -14.71
N TRP A 127 -4.98 -30.05 -15.89
CA TRP A 127 -5.07 -29.25 -17.11
C TRP A 127 -6.13 -28.15 -17.05
N ARG A 128 -7.15 -28.29 -16.19
CA ARG A 128 -8.14 -27.24 -15.95
C ARG A 128 -7.52 -25.97 -15.36
N ALA A 129 -6.34 -26.06 -14.74
CA ALA A 129 -5.56 -24.90 -14.31
C ALA A 129 -5.21 -23.94 -15.47
N LEU A 130 -5.08 -24.45 -16.70
CA LEU A 130 -4.78 -23.61 -17.87
C LEU A 130 -5.87 -22.55 -18.11
N TYR A 131 -7.14 -22.87 -17.88
CA TYR A 131 -8.23 -21.90 -17.99
C TYR A 131 -7.98 -20.67 -17.10
N PHE A 132 -7.68 -20.92 -15.81
CA PHE A 132 -7.42 -19.87 -14.83
C PHE A 132 -6.12 -19.12 -15.11
N ILE A 133 -5.04 -19.81 -15.47
CA ILE A 133 -3.75 -19.17 -15.80
C ILE A 133 -3.88 -18.27 -17.04
N LEU A 134 -4.56 -18.75 -18.10
CA LEU A 134 -4.79 -17.95 -19.30
C LEU A 134 -5.67 -16.73 -19.00
N PHE A 135 -6.72 -16.90 -18.18
CA PHE A 135 -7.52 -15.77 -17.73
C PHE A 135 -6.68 -14.75 -16.95
N MET A 136 -5.80 -15.21 -16.05
CA MET A 136 -4.92 -14.33 -15.27
C MET A 136 -3.95 -13.54 -16.15
N ILE A 137 -3.38 -14.16 -17.17
CA ILE A 137 -2.54 -13.46 -18.17
C ILE A 137 -3.38 -12.40 -18.89
N THR A 138 -4.58 -12.76 -19.37
CA THR A 138 -5.50 -11.81 -20.02
C THR A 138 -5.86 -10.65 -19.07
N CYS A 139 -6.09 -10.90 -17.77
CA CYS A 139 -6.37 -9.86 -16.79
C CYS A 139 -5.22 -8.86 -16.61
N VAL A 140 -3.98 -9.37 -16.57
CA VAL A 140 -2.78 -8.50 -16.51
C VAL A 140 -2.67 -7.66 -17.77
N LEU A 141 -2.86 -8.24 -18.95
CA LEU A 141 -2.83 -7.51 -20.22
C LEU A 141 -3.93 -6.43 -20.31
N LEU A 142 -5.13 -6.72 -19.82
CA LEU A 142 -6.24 -5.76 -19.78
C LEU A 142 -5.97 -4.60 -18.79
N LEU A 143 -5.38 -4.90 -17.63
CA LEU A 143 -4.93 -3.88 -16.66
C LEU A 143 -3.83 -3.01 -17.26
N ASP A 144 -2.85 -3.60 -17.93
CA ASP A 144 -1.75 -2.88 -18.57
C ASP A 144 -2.25 -1.98 -19.72
N MET A 145 -3.22 -2.46 -20.51
CA MET A 145 -3.89 -1.64 -21.54
C MET A 145 -4.63 -0.45 -20.91
N PHE A 146 -5.36 -0.68 -19.81
CA PHE A 146 -6.06 0.39 -19.10
C PHE A 146 -5.08 1.44 -18.55
N ILE A 147 -4.03 1.02 -17.84
CA ILE A 147 -3.01 1.91 -17.30
C ILE A 147 -2.32 2.69 -18.43
N GLY A 148 -1.99 2.02 -19.54
CA GLY A 148 -1.37 2.64 -20.71
C GLY A 148 -2.18 3.82 -21.24
N THR A 149 -3.48 3.63 -21.48
CA THR A 149 -4.34 4.71 -22.00
C THR A 149 -4.59 5.85 -21.01
N LEU A 150 -4.61 5.55 -19.71
CA LEU A 150 -4.73 6.55 -18.65
C LEU A 150 -3.47 7.43 -18.63
N VAL A 151 -2.29 6.80 -18.71
CA VAL A 151 -1.00 7.50 -18.79
C VAL A 151 -0.93 8.34 -20.07
N ASP A 152 -1.34 7.81 -21.22
CA ASP A 152 -1.35 8.56 -22.48
C ASP A 152 -2.29 9.78 -22.41
N THR A 153 -3.49 9.59 -21.87
CA THR A 153 -4.46 10.68 -21.68
C THR A 153 -3.91 11.76 -20.75
N TRP A 154 -3.23 11.36 -19.67
CA TRP A 154 -2.60 12.27 -18.74
C TRP A 154 -1.43 13.01 -19.39
N PHE A 155 -0.55 12.30 -20.10
CA PHE A 155 0.60 12.87 -20.79
C PHE A 155 0.17 13.89 -21.85
N LEU A 156 -0.86 13.57 -22.64
CA LEU A 156 -1.45 14.49 -23.62
C LEU A 156 -1.97 15.77 -22.97
N LYS A 157 -2.73 15.66 -21.86
CA LYS A 157 -3.23 16.84 -21.13
C LYS A 157 -2.10 17.68 -20.55
N VAL A 158 -1.13 17.05 -19.89
CA VAL A 158 0.03 17.75 -19.30
C VAL A 158 0.84 18.46 -20.39
N HIS A 159 1.03 17.82 -21.56
CA HIS A 159 1.72 18.44 -22.68
C HIS A 159 0.97 19.68 -23.19
N GLN A 160 -0.35 19.57 -23.41
CA GLN A 160 -1.19 20.70 -23.81
C GLN A 160 -1.13 21.87 -22.81
N GLU A 161 -1.22 21.59 -21.51
CA GLU A 161 -1.14 22.64 -20.47
C GLU A 161 0.23 23.32 -20.44
N ARG A 162 1.32 22.56 -20.55
CA ARG A 162 2.69 23.10 -20.59
C ARG A 162 2.89 24.00 -21.81
N GLU A 163 2.37 23.63 -22.97
CA GLU A 163 2.42 24.48 -24.17
C GLU A 163 1.63 25.78 -23.98
N LEU A 164 0.42 25.70 -23.41
CA LEU A 164 -0.38 26.89 -23.11
C LEU A 164 0.33 27.82 -22.11
N GLN A 165 0.97 27.27 -21.08
CA GLN A 165 1.77 28.04 -20.13
C GLN A 165 3.00 28.66 -20.79
N ARG A 166 3.72 27.93 -21.65
CA ARG A 166 4.85 28.46 -22.42
C ARG A 166 4.41 29.63 -23.31
N GLN A 167 3.24 29.53 -23.97
CA GLN A 167 2.69 30.63 -24.75
C GLN A 167 2.36 31.85 -23.87
N LYS A 168 1.70 31.65 -22.72
CA LYS A 168 1.41 32.72 -21.74
C LYS A 168 2.69 33.37 -21.21
N GLN A 169 3.72 32.57 -20.91
CA GLN A 169 5.00 33.07 -20.41
C GLN A 169 5.80 33.79 -21.48
N LYS A 170 5.80 33.34 -22.74
CA LYS A 170 6.37 34.08 -23.88
C LYS A 170 5.67 35.44 -24.04
N LYS A 171 4.34 35.50 -23.92
CA LYS A 171 3.57 36.76 -23.92
C LYS A 171 3.98 37.68 -22.74
N ARG A 172 4.06 37.14 -21.51
CA ARG A 172 4.50 37.89 -20.31
C ARG A 172 5.96 38.37 -20.41
N ARG A 173 6.87 37.54 -20.94
CA ARG A 173 8.28 37.91 -21.16
C ARG A 173 8.40 39.05 -22.16
N ARG A 174 7.71 39.03 -23.30
CA ARG A 174 7.72 40.16 -24.26
C ARG A 174 7.32 41.49 -23.61
N VAL A 175 6.40 41.47 -22.65
CA VAL A 175 5.99 42.65 -21.86
C VAL A 175 7.03 43.03 -20.81
N ALA A 176 7.65 42.05 -20.15
CA ALA A 176 8.63 42.25 -19.08
C ALA A 176 10.05 42.63 -19.58
N THR A 177 10.48 42.18 -20.76
CA THR A 177 11.77 42.59 -21.37
C THR A 177 11.84 44.10 -21.63
N ARG A 178 10.70 44.80 -21.58
CA ARG A 178 10.61 46.26 -21.62
C ARG A 178 10.89 46.93 -20.26
N ARG A 179 10.99 46.19 -19.15
CA ARG A 179 11.12 46.70 -17.79
C ARG A 179 12.19 45.91 -17.00
N ARG A 180 13.34 46.57 -16.81
CA ARG A 180 14.40 46.36 -15.81
C ARG A 180 15.67 45.56 -16.13
N ARG A 181 16.73 46.16 -15.57
CA ARG A 181 18.16 45.88 -15.46
C ARG A 181 18.48 45.82 -13.95
N VAL A 182 19.58 45.12 -13.58
CA VAL A 182 20.33 45.18 -12.29
C VAL A 182 19.68 44.43 -11.11
N THR A 183 20.34 43.68 -10.20
CA THR A 183 21.74 43.58 -9.71
C THR A 183 22.06 42.15 -9.24
N ASP A 184 23.34 41.79 -9.17
CA ASP A 184 23.90 40.53 -8.60
C ASP A 184 24.16 40.65 -7.08
N PRO A 185 23.86 39.63 -6.23
CA PRO A 185 24.32 39.58 -4.85
C PRO A 185 25.57 38.71 -4.73
N ALA A 186 26.74 39.33 -4.62
CA ALA A 186 28.03 38.63 -4.49
C ALA A 186 28.50 38.38 -3.05
N GLU A 187 27.76 38.84 -2.03
CA GLU A 187 28.20 38.80 -0.61
C GLU A 187 27.82 37.54 0.18
N ASP A 188 27.12 36.56 -0.40
CA ASP A 188 26.51 35.44 0.36
C ASP A 188 27.29 34.11 0.31
N ARG A 189 28.50 34.10 -0.29
CA ARG A 189 29.19 32.84 -0.66
C ARG A 189 30.13 32.23 0.39
N LEU A 190 30.63 33.00 1.36
CA LEU A 190 31.67 32.51 2.28
C LEU A 190 31.11 31.81 3.53
N GLN A 191 29.93 32.20 4.03
CA GLN A 191 29.22 31.49 5.11
C GLN A 191 28.64 30.13 4.66
N SER A 192 28.55 29.89 3.35
CA SER A 192 27.88 28.73 2.77
C SER A 192 28.64 27.40 2.96
N ARG A 193 29.98 27.39 2.93
CA ARG A 193 30.74 26.13 2.91
C ARG A 193 30.84 25.43 4.26
N TYR A 194 31.11 26.16 5.35
CA TYR A 194 31.17 25.59 6.70
C TYR A 194 29.80 25.13 7.20
N PHE A 195 28.75 25.89 6.86
CA PHE A 195 27.36 25.51 7.11
C PHE A 195 27.00 24.20 6.41
N LEU A 196 27.49 23.99 5.17
CA LEU A 196 27.25 22.74 4.43
C LEU A 196 27.89 21.52 5.10
N TYR A 197 29.14 21.61 5.57
CA TYR A 197 29.80 20.50 6.26
C TYR A 197 29.10 20.15 7.58
N PHE A 198 28.66 21.16 8.33
CA PHE A 198 27.87 20.98 9.54
C PHE A 198 26.53 20.27 9.25
N GLU A 199 25.79 20.72 8.23
CA GLU A 199 24.54 20.10 7.79
C GLU A 199 24.71 18.61 7.39
N TRP A 200 25.79 18.26 6.70
CA TRP A 200 26.10 16.86 6.36
C TRP A 200 26.44 16.02 7.58
N PHE A 201 27.19 16.56 8.53
CA PHE A 201 27.49 15.91 9.80
C PHE A 201 26.22 15.62 10.60
N VAL A 202 25.33 16.62 10.71
CA VAL A 202 24.01 16.49 11.36
C VAL A 202 23.19 15.37 10.74
N ARG A 203 23.09 15.33 9.40
CA ARG A 203 22.35 14.28 8.69
C ARG A 203 22.95 12.89 8.92
N ALA A 204 24.27 12.79 9.03
CA ALA A 204 24.94 11.53 9.32
C ALA A 204 24.63 11.02 10.74
N VAL A 205 24.62 11.90 11.75
CA VAL A 205 24.26 11.54 13.13
C VAL A 205 22.80 11.05 13.22
N VAL A 206 21.88 11.73 12.54
CA VAL A 206 20.47 11.30 12.45
C VAL A 206 20.36 9.93 11.78
N ALA A 207 21.06 9.71 10.68
CA ALA A 207 21.05 8.43 9.96
C ALA A 207 21.62 7.29 10.81
N ILE A 208 22.69 7.53 11.56
CA ILE A 208 23.27 6.55 12.50
C ILE A 208 22.26 6.22 13.60
N ASN A 209 21.56 7.22 14.16
CA ASN A 209 20.52 6.98 15.17
C ASN A 209 19.36 6.12 14.65
N LEU A 210 18.93 6.35 13.40
CA LEU A 210 17.92 5.49 12.75
C LEU A 210 18.45 4.08 12.51
N LEU A 211 19.72 3.93 12.12
CA LEU A 211 20.34 2.61 11.92
C LEU A 211 20.47 1.82 13.22
N VAL A 212 20.88 2.47 14.31
CA VAL A 212 20.95 1.87 15.65
C VAL A 212 19.58 1.32 16.05
N MET A 213 18.50 2.09 15.87
CA MET A 213 17.14 1.62 16.12
C MET A 213 16.71 0.47 15.18
N ALA A 214 17.19 0.45 13.94
CA ALA A 214 16.83 -0.60 12.99
C ALA A 214 17.47 -1.97 13.29
N PHE A 215 18.51 -2.02 14.13
CA PHE A 215 19.17 -3.27 14.54
C PHE A 215 18.51 -3.97 15.74
N ASP A 216 17.53 -3.32 16.38
CA ASP A 216 16.78 -3.90 17.49
C ASP A 216 15.99 -5.13 17.03
N HIS A 217 16.14 -6.26 17.74
CA HIS A 217 15.49 -7.52 17.38
C HIS A 217 15.05 -8.33 18.60
N TYR A 218 14.02 -9.15 18.38
CA TYR A 218 13.44 -9.99 19.42
C TYR A 218 14.43 -11.07 19.88
N GLY A 219 14.59 -11.21 21.20
CA GLY A 219 15.47 -12.22 21.81
C GLY A 219 16.96 -11.89 21.77
N GLN A 220 17.31 -10.61 21.58
CA GLN A 220 18.71 -10.18 21.53
C GLN A 220 19.46 -10.41 22.85
N PRO A 221 20.77 -10.70 22.80
CA PRO A 221 21.55 -10.89 24.01
C PRO A 221 21.68 -9.58 24.80
N LYS A 222 21.73 -9.69 26.14
CA LYS A 222 21.75 -8.52 27.05
C LYS A 222 22.85 -7.51 26.74
N TYR A 223 24.03 -7.95 26.27
CA TYR A 223 25.11 -7.02 25.91
C TYR A 223 24.73 -6.08 24.76
N LEU A 224 23.85 -6.53 23.85
CA LEU A 224 23.40 -5.71 22.72
C LEU A 224 22.33 -4.72 23.19
N GLU A 225 21.44 -5.16 24.08
CA GLU A 225 20.46 -4.27 24.75
C GLU A 225 21.17 -3.15 25.50
N ASP A 226 22.18 -3.49 26.30
CA ASP A 226 23.01 -2.53 27.04
C ASP A 226 23.76 -1.56 26.08
N LEU A 227 24.32 -2.09 24.98
CA LEU A 227 25.02 -1.28 23.98
C LEU A 227 24.08 -0.29 23.28
N MET A 228 22.89 -0.74 22.88
CA MET A 228 21.90 0.12 22.24
C MET A 228 21.39 1.20 23.19
N GLU A 229 21.20 0.88 24.47
CA GLU A 229 20.85 1.86 25.51
C GLU A 229 21.94 2.94 25.67
N ILE A 230 23.22 2.54 25.72
CA ILE A 230 24.34 3.49 25.77
C ILE A 230 24.37 4.37 24.51
N CYS A 231 24.24 3.76 23.32
CA CYS A 231 24.19 4.48 22.06
C CYS A 231 23.04 5.51 22.04
N PHE A 232 21.86 5.14 22.54
CA PHE A 232 20.70 6.03 22.62
C PHE A 232 20.97 7.27 23.49
N TYR A 233 21.60 7.11 24.67
CA TYR A 233 21.97 8.26 25.51
C TYR A 233 23.01 9.16 24.84
N VAL A 234 24.05 8.58 24.24
CA VAL A 234 25.13 9.34 23.57
C VAL A 234 24.58 10.11 22.37
N LEU A 235 23.77 9.47 21.53
CA LEU A 235 23.18 10.10 20.36
C LEU A 235 22.21 11.21 20.76
N THR A 236 21.38 11.00 21.77
CA THR A 236 20.49 12.05 22.30
C THR A 236 21.28 13.25 22.83
N GLY A 237 22.42 13.01 23.48
CA GLY A 237 23.34 14.08 23.92
C GLY A 237 23.93 14.87 22.74
N LEU A 238 24.37 14.19 21.68
CA LEU A 238 24.86 14.84 20.46
C LEU A 238 23.75 15.68 19.78
N PHE A 239 22.53 15.18 19.73
CA PHE A 239 21.37 15.90 19.22
C PHE A 239 21.06 17.16 20.04
N MET A 240 21.18 17.09 21.36
CA MET A 240 21.00 18.26 22.23
C MET A 240 22.02 19.35 21.92
N ILE A 241 23.30 18.99 21.81
CA ILE A 241 24.38 19.94 21.49
C ILE A 241 24.15 20.57 20.11
N GLN A 242 23.76 19.77 19.13
CA GLN A 242 23.45 20.25 17.79
C GLN A 242 22.30 21.27 17.79
N LEU A 243 21.21 21.00 18.52
CA LEU A 243 20.06 21.90 18.58
C LEU A 243 20.42 23.22 19.29
N LEU A 244 21.23 23.16 20.35
CA LEU A 244 21.76 24.35 21.02
C LEU A 244 22.57 25.22 20.04
N PHE A 245 23.47 24.61 19.27
CA PHE A 245 24.25 25.31 18.26
C PHE A 245 23.36 25.94 17.17
N LYS A 246 22.39 25.19 16.63
CA LYS A 246 21.41 25.73 15.66
C LYS A 246 20.63 26.93 16.24
N THR A 247 20.24 26.85 17.51
CA THR A 247 19.48 27.92 18.18
C THR A 247 20.31 29.19 18.34
N LEU A 248 21.61 29.08 18.63
CA LEU A 248 22.53 30.22 18.73
C LEU A 248 22.80 30.89 17.39
N VAL A 249 22.89 30.12 16.30
CA VAL A 249 23.21 30.64 14.95
C VAL A 249 21.98 31.25 14.25
N LEU A 250 20.83 30.56 14.30
CA LEU A 250 19.63 30.95 13.55
C LEU A 250 18.68 31.86 14.34
N GLY A 251 18.73 31.78 15.68
CA GLY A 251 17.76 32.42 16.56
C GLY A 251 16.43 31.66 16.65
N ILE A 252 15.74 31.79 17.79
CA ILE A 252 14.53 31.03 18.13
C ILE A 252 13.40 31.23 17.10
N ARG A 253 13.27 32.45 16.56
CA ARG A 253 12.20 32.76 15.58
C ARG A 253 12.37 32.04 14.25
N ASN A 254 13.60 31.93 13.76
CA ASN A 254 13.88 31.24 12.49
C ASN A 254 13.86 29.72 12.67
N LEU A 255 14.17 29.22 13.87
CA LEU A 255 14.08 27.81 14.23
C LEU A 255 12.65 27.26 14.09
N VAL A 256 11.65 27.98 14.62
CA VAL A 256 10.25 27.52 14.64
C VAL A 256 9.56 27.68 13.27
N MET A 257 10.10 28.50 12.37
CA MET A 257 9.51 28.72 11.04
C MET A 257 9.79 27.57 10.06
N ASP A 258 10.88 26.81 10.28
CA ASP A 258 11.24 25.67 9.44
C ASP A 258 10.75 24.36 10.05
N TRP A 259 9.94 23.61 9.29
CA TRP A 259 9.35 22.34 9.71
C TRP A 259 10.40 21.29 10.13
N TRP A 260 11.56 21.28 9.47
CA TRP A 260 12.63 20.33 9.79
C TRP A 260 13.27 20.59 11.16
N ASN A 261 13.46 21.87 11.50
CA ASN A 261 13.98 22.25 12.81
C ASN A 261 12.95 22.03 13.93
N VAL A 262 11.65 22.19 13.64
CA VAL A 262 10.58 21.80 14.57
C VAL A 262 10.59 20.30 14.83
N LEU A 263 10.79 19.48 13.80
CA LEU A 263 10.93 18.02 13.95
C LEU A 263 12.14 17.66 14.83
N ASP A 264 13.29 18.29 14.63
CA ASP A 264 14.49 18.09 15.48
C ASP A 264 14.19 18.37 16.97
N VAL A 265 13.46 19.45 17.26
CA VAL A 265 13.04 19.81 18.64
C VAL A 265 12.09 18.76 19.22
N VAL A 266 11.08 18.34 18.46
CA VAL A 266 10.09 17.34 18.91
C VAL A 266 10.77 16.01 19.22
N VAL A 267 11.66 15.54 18.33
CA VAL A 267 12.41 14.30 18.54
C VAL A 267 13.25 14.39 19.82
N LEU A 268 13.95 15.51 20.04
CA LEU A 268 14.73 15.69 21.27
C LEU A 268 13.85 15.68 22.53
N VAL A 269 12.69 16.34 22.51
CA VAL A 269 11.76 16.37 23.65
C VAL A 269 11.22 14.98 23.96
N VAL A 270 10.86 14.19 22.94
CA VAL A 270 10.42 12.80 23.12
C VAL A 270 11.55 11.96 23.73
N SER A 271 12.77 12.05 23.19
CA SER A 271 13.92 11.33 23.74
C SER A 271 14.23 11.72 25.18
N MET A 272 14.18 13.01 25.53
CA MET A 272 14.33 13.49 26.92
C MET A 272 13.25 12.92 27.83
N THR A 273 12.00 12.88 27.35
CA THR A 273 10.89 12.31 28.12
C THR A 273 11.11 10.82 28.38
N THR A 274 11.56 10.06 27.39
CA THR A 274 11.92 8.63 27.55
C THR A 274 13.01 8.43 28.59
N ILE A 275 14.07 9.25 28.57
CA ILE A 275 15.17 9.20 29.55
C ILE A 275 14.64 9.49 30.97
N VAL A 276 13.83 10.53 31.12
CA VAL A 276 13.25 10.91 32.42
C VAL A 276 12.33 9.80 32.95
N LEU A 277 11.54 9.16 32.10
CA LEU A 277 10.66 8.05 32.47
C LEU A 277 11.44 6.77 32.84
N LEU A 278 12.57 6.50 32.18
CA LEU A 278 13.43 5.37 32.51
C LEU A 278 14.31 5.60 33.76
N ALA A 279 14.44 6.85 34.22
CA ALA A 279 15.24 7.18 35.39
C ALA A 279 14.72 6.47 36.66
N PRO A 280 15.60 5.92 37.50
CA PRO A 280 15.23 5.12 38.67
C PRO A 280 14.21 5.75 39.64
N PRO A 281 14.22 7.06 39.94
CA PRO A 281 13.21 7.67 40.81
C PRO A 281 11.81 7.76 40.18
N VAL A 282 11.68 7.69 38.86
CA VAL A 282 10.39 7.77 38.13
C VAL A 282 9.90 6.37 37.76
N LYS A 283 10.81 5.46 37.42
CA LYS A 283 10.53 4.05 37.15
C LYS A 283 9.87 3.34 38.35
N SER A 284 10.15 3.77 39.58
CA SER A 284 9.49 3.29 40.80
C SER A 284 8.05 3.79 40.98
N ILE A 285 7.72 4.97 40.44
CA ILE A 285 6.37 5.56 40.48
C ILE A 285 5.45 4.79 39.51
N PHE A 286 5.91 4.47 38.29
CA PHE A 286 5.13 3.69 37.32
C PHE A 286 5.02 2.20 37.64
N ARG A 287 5.93 1.64 38.46
CA ARG A 287 5.82 0.25 38.97
C ARG A 287 4.80 0.10 40.11
N SER A 288 4.23 1.21 40.61
CA SER A 288 3.22 1.19 41.69
C SER A 288 1.79 0.96 41.20
N THR A 289 1.53 0.94 39.90
CA THR A 289 0.31 0.32 39.36
C THR A 289 0.54 -1.18 39.22
N PRO A 290 -0.11 -2.03 40.03
CA PRO A 290 0.00 -3.47 39.86
C PRO A 290 -0.55 -3.82 38.49
N ALA A 291 0.31 -4.37 37.63
CA ALA A 291 -0.14 -5.20 36.52
C ALA A 291 -0.87 -6.40 37.13
N SER A 292 -2.18 -6.25 37.29
CA SER A 292 -3.06 -7.38 37.54
C SER A 292 -3.01 -8.25 36.28
N SER A 293 -2.32 -9.37 36.43
CA SER A 293 -2.68 -10.69 35.96
C SER A 293 -3.43 -10.81 34.61
N THR A 294 -2.80 -11.53 33.69
CA THR A 294 -3.44 -12.48 32.77
C THR A 294 -4.26 -11.89 31.62
N VAL A 295 -3.63 -11.78 30.44
CA VAL A 295 -4.33 -12.07 29.18
C VAL A 295 -3.43 -12.97 28.35
N CYS A 296 -3.74 -14.27 28.40
CA CYS A 296 -3.45 -15.19 27.31
C CYS A 296 -4.33 -14.79 26.13
N VAL A 297 -3.72 -14.52 24.97
CA VAL A 297 -4.21 -14.90 23.64
C VAL A 297 -2.99 -15.30 22.83
#